data_AF-A0A7X3U4A6-F1
#
_entry.id   AF-A0A7X3U4A6-F1
#
_cell.length_a   1.000
_cell.length_b   1.000
_cell.length_c   1.000
_cell.angle_alpha   90.00
_cell.angle_beta   90.00
_cell.angle_gamma   90.00
#
_symmetry.space_group_name_H-M   'P 1'
#
loop_
_entity.id
_entity.type
_entity.pdbx_description
1 polymer ?
#
loop_
_entity_poly.entity_id
_entity_poly.type
_entity_poly.pdbx_seq_one_letter_code
_entity_poly.pdbx_strand_id
1 'polypeptide(L)'
;MNYPDDLKYTKEHEWLRVESETTVVVGITEYAADELGDVVFVELPDVGADVTSMGVFGEIESVKAVSELYSPVSGTVVKRNEELDDTPELVNDSAYADGWMIKIELSDPSQLDGLMSAAYYELFWATKYRRPDRPAAQNYPKAPTRTKICTTRQSPPTIRRIPTRTGRRCWRR
;
A
#
# COMPACT_ATOMS: atom_id res chain seq x y z
N MET A 1 -10.52 -11.59 7.72
CA MET A 1 -9.18 -11.17 8.19
C MET A 1 -9.03 -11.58 9.62
N ASN A 2 -8.02 -12.40 9.87
CA ASN A 2 -7.62 -12.83 11.19
C ASN A 2 -6.37 -12.06 11.63
N TYR A 3 -6.32 -11.68 12.91
CA TYR A 3 -5.20 -10.95 13.52
C TYR A 3 -4.83 -11.65 14.83
N PRO A 4 -3.96 -12.67 14.80
CA PRO A 4 -3.56 -13.37 16.02
C PRO A 4 -2.96 -12.43 17.09
N ASP A 5 -3.41 -12.58 18.33
CA ASP A 5 -3.05 -11.71 19.47
C ASP A 5 -1.62 -11.94 19.99
N ASP A 6 -1.02 -13.08 19.67
CA ASP A 6 0.35 -13.45 20.03
C ASP A 6 1.41 -12.79 19.13
N LEU A 7 0.97 -12.02 18.12
CA LEU A 7 1.83 -11.36 17.15
C LEU A 7 1.93 -9.84 17.39
N LYS A 8 3.05 -9.30 16.95
CA LYS A 8 3.29 -7.87 16.76
C LYS A 8 3.22 -7.54 15.27
N TYR A 9 2.88 -6.30 14.94
CA TYR A 9 2.64 -5.89 13.55
C TYR A 9 3.32 -4.57 13.21
N THR A 10 3.64 -4.40 11.92
CA THR A 10 4.16 -3.16 11.33
C THR A 10 3.10 -2.48 10.47
N LYS A 11 3.37 -1.23 10.08
CA LYS A 11 2.50 -0.48 9.15
C LYS A 11 2.60 -0.96 7.72
N GLU A 12 3.70 -1.64 7.37
CA GLU A 12 3.97 -2.22 6.05
C GLU A 12 3.45 -3.66 5.94
N HIS A 13 2.65 -4.11 6.92
CA HIS A 13 1.91 -5.37 6.89
C HIS A 13 2.76 -6.62 7.09
N GLU A 14 3.90 -6.49 7.78
CA GLU A 14 4.64 -7.61 8.36
C GLU A 14 4.14 -7.93 9.78
N TRP A 15 4.30 -9.19 10.17
CA TRP A 15 4.10 -9.64 11.54
C TRP A 15 5.40 -10.18 12.14
N LEU A 16 5.46 -10.13 13.47
CA LEU A 16 6.56 -10.63 14.27
C LEU A 16 6.03 -11.48 15.43
N ARG A 17 6.57 -12.69 15.60
CA ARG A 17 6.31 -13.59 16.74
C ARG A 17 7.57 -13.74 17.58
N VAL A 18 7.45 -13.55 18.88
CA VAL A 18 8.57 -13.76 19.82
C VAL A 18 8.65 -15.24 20.17
N GLU A 19 9.77 -15.91 19.84
CA GLU A 19 10.00 -17.30 20.21
C GLU A 19 10.84 -17.43 21.50
N SER A 20 11.74 -16.48 21.73
CA SER A 20 12.59 -16.42 22.92
C SER A 20 12.90 -14.96 23.28
N GLU A 21 13.65 -14.73 24.36
CA GLU A 21 14.06 -13.36 24.76
C GLU A 21 14.86 -12.62 23.67
N THR A 22 15.54 -13.36 22.78
CA THR A 22 16.41 -12.79 21.75
C THR A 22 16.03 -13.18 20.33
N THR A 23 15.12 -14.14 20.11
CA THR A 23 14.78 -14.65 18.78
C THR A 23 13.32 -14.37 18.44
N VAL A 24 13.13 -13.87 17.23
CA VAL A 24 11.82 -13.57 16.66
C VAL A 24 11.65 -14.20 15.29
N VAL A 25 10.42 -14.49 14.91
CA VAL A 25 10.02 -14.97 13.59
C VAL A 25 9.26 -13.87 12.89
N VAL A 26 9.56 -13.67 11.61
CA VAL A 26 8.94 -12.63 10.77
C VAL A 26 8.26 -13.27 9.56
N GLY A 27 7.13 -12.70 9.15
CA GLY A 27 6.43 -13.00 7.90
C GLY A 27 5.51 -11.85 7.51
N ILE A 28 4.71 -12.03 6.45
CA ILE A 28 3.70 -11.04 6.04
C ILE A 28 2.30 -11.44 6.48
N THR A 29 1.44 -10.45 6.70
CA THR A 29 0.06 -10.70 7.14
C THR A 29 -0.81 -11.27 6.02
N GLU A 30 -1.90 -11.95 6.37
CA GLU A 30 -2.93 -12.44 5.44
C GLU A 30 -3.41 -11.33 4.48
N TYR A 31 -3.57 -10.11 5.00
CA TYR A 31 -3.92 -8.96 4.17
C TYR A 31 -2.86 -8.63 3.11
N ALA A 32 -1.57 -8.65 3.45
CA ALA A 32 -0.51 -8.39 2.49
C ALA A 32 -0.48 -9.47 1.41
N ALA A 33 -0.60 -10.73 1.80
CA ALA A 33 -0.64 -11.86 0.87
C ALA A 33 -1.84 -11.74 -0.10
N ASP A 34 -3.02 -11.38 0.40
CA ASP A 34 -4.22 -11.19 -0.43
C ASP A 34 -4.08 -10.04 -1.45
N GLU A 35 -3.47 -8.92 -1.04
CA GLU A 35 -3.26 -7.77 -1.92
C GLU A 35 -2.24 -8.09 -3.04
N LEU A 36 -1.21 -8.89 -2.74
CA LEU A 36 -0.30 -9.43 -3.75
C LEU A 36 -1.03 -10.42 -4.69
N GLY A 37 -1.92 -11.25 -4.14
CA GLY A 37 -2.52 -12.38 -4.84
C GLY A 37 -1.58 -13.58 -4.85
N ASP A 38 -1.72 -14.45 -5.85
CA ASP A 38 -0.98 -15.70 -5.93
C ASP A 38 0.53 -15.46 -6.01
N VAL A 39 1.23 -15.79 -4.92
CA VAL A 39 2.68 -15.64 -4.77
C VAL A 39 3.36 -16.74 -5.57
N VAL A 40 4.37 -16.37 -6.36
CA VAL A 40 5.09 -17.29 -7.25
C VAL A 40 6.58 -17.34 -6.94
N PHE A 41 7.11 -16.39 -6.18
CA PHE A 41 8.51 -16.33 -5.83
C PHE A 41 8.74 -15.49 -4.57
N VAL A 42 9.69 -15.91 -3.74
CA VAL A 42 10.13 -15.19 -2.53
C VAL A 42 11.65 -15.22 -2.48
N GLU A 43 12.28 -14.05 -2.42
CA GLU A 43 13.72 -13.92 -2.20
C GLU A 43 14.01 -13.59 -0.74
N LEU A 44 14.75 -14.48 -0.08
CA LEU A 44 15.11 -14.35 1.33
C LEU A 44 16.62 -14.28 1.51
N PRO A 45 17.10 -13.50 2.50
CA PRO A 45 18.52 -13.35 2.77
C PRO A 45 19.10 -14.65 3.36
N ASP A 46 20.41 -14.81 3.19
CA ASP A 46 21.14 -15.93 3.77
C ASP A 46 21.24 -15.85 5.30
N VAL A 47 21.38 -17.01 5.93
CA VAL A 47 21.68 -17.09 7.36
C VAL A 47 23.02 -16.40 7.64
N GLY A 48 23.05 -15.54 8.66
CA GLY A 48 24.18 -14.71 9.02
C GLY A 48 24.14 -13.30 8.42
N ALA A 49 23.17 -12.99 7.56
CA ALA A 49 22.97 -11.62 7.06
C ALA A 49 22.46 -10.69 8.17
N ASP A 50 22.96 -9.46 8.18
CA ASP A 50 22.44 -8.40 9.06
C ASP A 50 21.21 -7.74 8.44
N VAL A 51 20.18 -7.53 9.25
CA VAL A 51 18.97 -6.80 8.90
C VAL A 51 18.82 -5.59 9.81
N THR A 52 18.29 -4.51 9.25
CA THR A 52 18.05 -3.25 9.97
C THR A 52 16.55 -2.99 10.05
N SER A 53 16.07 -2.47 11.18
CA SER A 53 14.66 -2.09 11.33
C SER A 53 14.24 -1.13 10.21
N MET A 54 13.10 -1.42 9.58
CA MET A 54 12.56 -0.79 8.37
C MET A 54 13.47 -0.85 7.14
N GLY A 55 14.54 -1.63 7.18
CA GLY A 55 15.39 -1.94 6.02
C GLY A 55 14.82 -3.11 5.23
N VAL A 56 15.05 -3.10 3.91
CA VAL A 56 14.69 -4.22 3.03
C VAL A 56 15.57 -5.42 3.36
N PHE A 57 14.96 -6.58 3.58
CA PHE A 57 15.68 -7.84 3.76
C PHE A 57 15.47 -8.83 2.62
N GLY A 58 14.41 -8.66 1.82
CA GLY A 58 14.04 -9.58 0.75
C GLY A 58 12.97 -8.99 -0.15
N GLU A 59 12.47 -9.82 -1.05
CA GLU A 59 11.50 -9.45 -2.08
C GLU A 59 10.45 -10.56 -2.22
N ILE A 60 9.22 -10.18 -2.57
CA ILE A 60 8.13 -11.10 -2.86
C ILE A 60 7.50 -10.76 -4.20
N GLU A 61 7.31 -11.77 -5.04
CA GLU A 61 6.71 -11.65 -6.35
C GLU A 61 5.46 -12.54 -6.48
N SER A 62 4.44 -11.96 -7.09
CA SER A 62 3.16 -12.57 -7.41
C SER A 62 2.86 -12.41 -8.88
N VAL A 63 1.78 -13.05 -9.35
CA VAL A 63 1.29 -12.86 -10.73
C VAL A 63 0.82 -11.44 -11.05
N LYS A 64 0.67 -10.57 -10.04
CA LYS A 64 0.15 -9.20 -10.19
C LYS A 64 1.18 -8.11 -9.91
N ALA A 65 2.08 -8.36 -8.97
CA ALA A 65 2.94 -7.35 -8.39
C ALA A 65 4.22 -7.96 -7.81
N VAL A 66 5.21 -7.09 -7.67
CA VAL A 66 6.48 -7.31 -6.98
C VAL A 66 6.55 -6.31 -5.84
N SER A 67 6.94 -6.74 -4.64
CA SER A 67 7.06 -5.89 -3.45
C SER A 67 8.30 -6.24 -2.64
N GLU A 68 8.91 -5.22 -2.06
CA GLU A 68 9.99 -5.38 -1.08
C GLU A 68 9.42 -5.86 0.27
N LEU A 69 10.25 -6.54 1.05
CA LEU A 69 9.97 -7.00 2.41
C LEU A 69 10.82 -6.22 3.41
N TYR A 70 10.21 -5.58 4.41
CA TYR A 70 10.91 -4.77 5.40
C TYR A 70 11.06 -5.48 6.73
N SER A 71 12.24 -5.39 7.35
CA SER A 71 12.47 -6.02 8.64
C SER A 71 11.84 -5.17 9.75
N PRO A 72 10.97 -5.71 10.61
CA PRO A 72 10.40 -4.95 11.73
C PRO A 72 11.46 -4.46 12.72
N VAL A 73 12.56 -5.20 12.84
CA VAL A 73 13.59 -5.06 13.87
C VAL A 73 14.99 -5.20 13.26
N SER A 74 15.99 -4.79 14.02
CA SER A 74 17.40 -4.92 13.66
C SER A 74 17.98 -6.18 14.32
N GLY A 75 18.91 -6.85 13.64
CA GLY A 75 19.49 -8.09 14.13
C GLY A 75 20.19 -8.89 13.03
N THR A 76 20.43 -10.16 13.32
CA THR A 76 21.07 -11.09 12.38
C THR A 76 20.12 -12.24 12.06
N VAL A 77 20.03 -12.62 10.79
CA VAL A 77 19.20 -13.75 10.34
C VAL A 77 19.81 -15.05 10.84
N VAL A 78 19.09 -15.79 11.68
CA VAL A 78 19.53 -17.09 12.22
C VAL A 78 18.90 -18.27 11.50
N LYS A 79 17.79 -18.04 10.78
CA LYS A 79 17.14 -19.05 9.95
C LYS A 79 16.33 -18.37 8.84
N ARG A 80 16.28 -18.97 7.65
CA ARG A 80 15.32 -18.63 6.59
C ARG A 80 14.38 -19.82 6.32
N ASN A 81 13.21 -19.56 5.76
CA ASN A 81 12.29 -20.60 5.35
C ASN A 81 12.62 -21.07 3.93
N GLU A 82 13.45 -22.11 3.82
CA GLU A 82 13.84 -22.72 2.54
C GLU A 82 12.65 -23.38 1.81
N GLU A 83 11.56 -23.69 2.51
CA GLU A 83 10.37 -24.28 1.89
C GLU A 83 9.70 -23.33 0.88
N LEU A 84 9.87 -22.01 1.07
CA LEU A 84 9.34 -21.00 0.15
C LEU A 84 10.06 -20.95 -1.20
N ASP A 85 11.25 -21.57 -1.33
CA ASP A 85 11.95 -21.66 -2.61
C ASP A 85 11.19 -22.60 -3.59
N ASP A 86 10.59 -23.67 -3.05
CA ASP A 86 9.85 -24.67 -3.82
C ASP A 86 8.31 -24.47 -3.74
N THR A 87 7.82 -23.93 -2.62
CA THR A 87 6.39 -23.81 -2.29
C THR A 87 6.03 -22.38 -1.84
N PRO A 88 6.20 -21.36 -2.71
CA PRO A 88 5.96 -19.96 -2.37
C PRO A 88 4.50 -19.65 -2.00
N GLU A 89 3.54 -20.47 -2.43
CA GLU A 89 2.11 -20.34 -2.13
C GLU A 89 1.78 -20.50 -0.64
N LEU A 90 2.69 -21.04 0.18
CA LEU A 90 2.54 -21.11 1.63
C LEU A 90 2.35 -19.72 2.26
N VAL A 91 2.86 -18.67 1.62
CA VAL A 91 2.63 -17.28 2.04
C VAL A 91 1.15 -16.92 1.95
N ASN A 92 0.43 -17.42 0.95
CA ASN A 92 -1.01 -17.23 0.81
C ASN A 92 -1.80 -18.18 1.74
N ASP A 93 -1.44 -19.47 1.75
CA ASP A 93 -2.23 -20.51 2.42
C ASP A 93 -2.07 -20.51 3.95
N SER A 94 -0.89 -20.12 4.46
CA SER A 94 -0.49 -20.31 5.85
C SER A 94 0.35 -19.13 6.36
N ALA A 95 -0.05 -17.89 6.05
CA ALA A 95 0.69 -16.65 6.32
C ALA A 95 1.26 -16.50 7.75
N TYR A 96 0.54 -16.99 8.77
CA TYR A 96 0.93 -16.89 10.19
C TYR A 96 1.57 -18.17 10.77
N ALA A 97 1.63 -19.25 9.98
CA ALA A 97 2.19 -20.53 10.38
C ALA A 97 3.33 -20.92 9.44
N ASP A 98 3.05 -21.63 8.36
CA ASP A 98 4.08 -22.20 7.49
C ASP A 98 4.67 -21.17 6.51
N GLY A 99 3.96 -20.06 6.25
CA GLY A 99 4.40 -18.93 5.45
C GLY A 99 5.34 -17.94 6.15
N TRP A 100 5.96 -18.34 7.27
CA TRP A 100 7.02 -17.53 7.90
C TRP A 100 8.23 -17.40 6.96
N MET A 101 8.98 -16.31 7.07
CA MET A 101 10.05 -15.97 6.13
C MET A 101 11.44 -16.13 6.76
N ILE A 102 11.70 -15.38 7.83
CA ILE A 102 13.00 -15.39 8.50
C ILE A 102 12.86 -15.45 10.02
N LYS A 103 13.90 -15.95 10.67
CA LYS A 103 14.13 -15.80 12.11
C LYS A 103 15.30 -14.88 12.33
N ILE A 104 15.14 -13.94 13.25
CA ILE A 104 16.13 -12.90 13.55
C ILE A 104 16.53 -13.05 15.02
N GLU A 105 17.83 -13.02 15.27
CA GLU A 105 18.38 -12.72 16.59
C GLU A 105 18.49 -11.19 16.76
N LEU A 106 17.75 -10.65 17.73
CA LEU A 106 17.59 -9.22 17.96
C LEU A 106 18.92 -8.58 18.40
N SER A 107 19.28 -7.47 17.77
CA SER A 107 20.37 -6.62 18.27
C SER A 107 19.91 -5.73 19.44
N ASP A 108 18.62 -5.38 19.47
CA ASP A 108 18.01 -4.52 20.50
C ASP A 108 16.55 -4.94 20.77
N PRO A 109 16.28 -5.62 21.90
CA PRO A 109 14.93 -6.04 22.26
C PRO A 109 13.93 -4.90 22.48
N SER A 110 14.39 -3.67 22.77
CA SER A 110 13.50 -2.53 22.99
C SER A 110 12.73 -2.10 21.73
N GLN A 111 13.19 -2.52 20.55
CA GLN A 111 12.49 -2.26 19.29
C GLN A 111 11.11 -2.94 19.22
N LEU A 112 10.88 -3.99 20.01
CA LEU A 112 9.58 -4.67 20.11
C LEU A 112 8.48 -3.75 20.69
N ASP A 113 8.85 -2.78 21.52
CA ASP A 113 7.91 -1.84 22.14
C ASP A 113 7.34 -0.84 21.12
N GLY A 114 8.04 -0.64 20.00
CA GLY A 114 7.60 0.23 18.90
C GLY A 114 6.58 -0.42 17.96
N LEU A 115 6.34 -1.73 18.09
CA LEU A 115 5.46 -2.49 17.20
C LEU A 115 4.02 -2.47 17.68
N MET A 116 3.10 -2.62 16.73
CA MET A 116 1.67 -2.60 17.00
C MET A 116 1.20 -3.92 17.58
N SER A 117 0.25 -3.87 18.53
CA SER A 117 -0.52 -5.06 18.94
C SER A 117 -1.55 -5.43 17.87
N ALA A 118 -2.08 -6.65 17.93
CA ALA A 118 -3.19 -7.10 17.06
C ALA A 118 -4.38 -6.12 17.09
N ALA A 119 -4.83 -5.71 18.27
CA ALA A 119 -5.93 -4.75 18.42
C ALA A 119 -5.64 -3.39 17.78
N TYR A 120 -4.40 -2.90 17.87
CA TYR A 120 -4.02 -1.64 17.22
C TYR A 120 -3.91 -1.80 15.70
N TYR A 121 -3.40 -2.93 15.23
CA TYR A 121 -3.32 -3.25 13.81
C TYR A 121 -4.70 -3.39 13.17
N GLU A 122 -5.65 -4.04 13.84
CA GLU A 122 -7.06 -4.11 13.41
C GLU A 122 -7.65 -2.71 13.25
N LEU A 123 -7.46 -1.83 14.25
CA LEU A 123 -7.92 -0.45 14.18
C LEU A 123 -7.23 0.35 13.07
N PHE A 124 -5.92 0.17 12.89
CA PHE A 124 -5.15 0.78 11.81
C PHE A 124 -5.72 0.38 10.45
N TRP A 125 -5.95 -0.92 10.24
CA TRP A 125 -6.54 -1.45 9.02
C TRP A 125 -7.95 -0.90 8.79
N ALA A 126 -8.80 -0.97 9.82
CA ALA A 126 -10.17 -0.48 9.77
C ALA A 126 -10.25 1.04 9.54
N THR A 127 -9.22 1.80 9.89
CA THR A 127 -9.17 3.25 9.63
C THR A 127 -8.67 3.54 8.22
N LYS A 128 -7.66 2.81 7.74
CA LYS A 128 -6.96 3.11 6.48
C LYS A 128 -7.66 2.51 5.25
N TYR A 129 -8.18 1.30 5.35
CA TYR A 129 -8.67 0.53 4.20
C TYR A 129 -10.18 0.27 4.20
N ARG A 130 -10.84 0.39 5.36
CA ARG A 130 -12.30 0.39 5.38
C ARG A 130 -12.77 1.63 4.64
N ARG A 131 -13.36 1.44 3.47
CA ARG A 131 -14.07 2.53 2.79
C ARG A 131 -15.15 3.03 3.77
N PRO A 132 -15.27 4.35 4.01
CA PRO A 132 -16.46 4.86 4.69
C PRO A 132 -17.63 4.39 3.85
N ASP A 133 -18.54 3.67 4.50
CA ASP A 133 -19.67 2.98 3.88
C ASP A 133 -20.25 3.91 2.79
N ARG A 134 -20.02 3.59 1.50
CA ARG A 134 -20.73 4.30 0.44
C ARG A 134 -22.18 3.89 0.69
N PRO A 135 -23.10 4.80 1.07
CA PRO A 135 -24.48 4.40 1.32
C PRO A 135 -24.95 3.64 0.08
N ALA A 136 -25.57 2.48 0.29
CA ALA A 136 -26.11 1.66 -0.77
C ALA A 136 -26.82 2.58 -1.76
N ALA A 137 -26.51 2.45 -3.05
CA ALA A 137 -27.09 3.28 -4.10
C ALA A 137 -28.58 3.01 -4.25
N GLN A 138 -29.38 3.45 -3.28
CA GLN A 138 -30.83 3.54 -3.38
C GLN A 138 -31.15 5.01 -3.62
N ASN A 139 -31.48 5.29 -4.88
CA ASN A 139 -32.08 6.53 -5.36
C ASN A 139 -31.15 7.73 -5.62
N TYR A 140 -30.05 7.51 -6.35
CA TYR A 140 -29.58 8.61 -7.21
C TYR A 140 -30.52 8.73 -8.42
N PRO A 141 -31.17 9.89 -8.67
CA PRO A 141 -31.91 10.08 -9.91
C PRO A 141 -30.91 9.95 -11.07
N LYS A 142 -31.24 9.08 -12.04
CA LYS A 142 -30.41 8.90 -13.24
C LYS A 142 -30.19 10.29 -13.87
N ALA A 143 -28.93 10.63 -14.12
CA ALA A 143 -28.58 11.85 -14.84
C ALA A 143 -29.37 11.88 -16.17
N PRO A 144 -30.00 13.01 -16.54
CA PRO A 144 -30.75 13.07 -17.78
C PRO A 144 -29.81 12.80 -18.94
N THR A 145 -30.18 11.85 -19.79
CA THR A 145 -29.48 11.56 -21.04
C THR A 145 -29.33 12.84 -21.84
N ARG A 146 -28.07 13.23 -22.08
CA ARG A 146 -27.71 14.42 -22.85
C ARG A 146 -28.17 14.22 -24.30
N THR A 147 -29.37 14.70 -24.62
CA THR A 147 -29.82 14.82 -26.01
C THR A 147 -28.84 15.73 -26.74
N LYS A 148 -28.16 15.19 -27.76
CA LYS A 148 -27.28 15.98 -28.63
C LYS A 148 -28.14 17.02 -29.37
N ILE A 149 -28.12 18.26 -28.90
CA ILE A 149 -28.59 19.40 -29.68
C ILE A 149 -27.45 19.77 -30.63
N CYS A 150 -27.57 19.38 -31.90
CA CYS A 150 -26.73 19.91 -32.97
C CYS A 150 -27.16 21.35 -33.26
N THR A 151 -26.49 22.33 -32.65
CA THR A 151 -26.69 23.73 -33.00
C THR A 151 -25.82 24.06 -34.22
N THR A 152 -26.45 24.35 -35.35
CA THR A 152 -25.78 24.83 -36.56
C THR A 152 -25.03 26.13 -36.25
N ARG A 153 -23.71 26.10 -36.43
CA ARG A 153 -22.81 27.23 -36.19
C ARG A 153 -23.07 28.29 -37.27
N GLN A 154 -23.81 29.35 -36.96
CA GLN A 154 -23.85 30.54 -37.82
C GLN A 154 -22.53 31.32 -37.66
N SER A 155 -21.86 31.56 -38.79
CA SER A 155 -20.64 32.37 -38.85
C SER A 155 -20.92 33.82 -38.46
N PRO A 156 -20.03 34.49 -37.72
CA PRO A 156 -20.21 35.89 -37.35
C PRO A 156 -20.08 36.81 -38.58
N PRO A 157 -20.81 37.94 -38.63
CA PRO A 157 -20.71 38.88 -39.74
C PRO A 157 -19.41 39.69 -39.70
N THR A 158 -18.81 39.86 -40.88
CA THR A 158 -17.57 40.61 -41.14
C THR A 158 -17.74 42.10 -40.88
N ILE A 159 -16.96 42.68 -39.98
CA ILE A 159 -16.91 44.13 -39.72
C ILE A 159 -16.24 44.85 -40.91
N ARG A 160 -17.00 45.67 -41.64
CA ARG A 160 -16.48 46.62 -42.63
C ARG A 160 -15.90 47.86 -41.93
N ARG A 161 -14.61 48.13 -42.17
CA ARG A 161 -13.94 49.42 -41.89
C ARG A 161 -14.36 50.49 -42.90
N ILE A 162 -14.37 51.78 -42.52
CA ILE A 162 -14.18 53.02 -43.34
C ILE A 162 -14.56 54.27 -42.46
N PRO A 163 -13.99 55.51 -42.62
CA PRO A 163 -12.61 55.94 -42.36
C PRO A 163 -12.56 57.22 -41.45
N THR A 164 -11.37 57.80 -41.30
CA THR A 164 -11.01 58.98 -40.49
C THR A 164 -11.55 60.34 -40.97
N ARG A 165 -11.90 61.26 -40.04
CA ARG A 165 -11.63 62.72 -40.19
C ARG A 165 -11.75 63.53 -38.89
N THR A 166 -10.60 64.10 -38.47
CA THR A 166 -10.36 65.48 -38.01
C THR A 166 -11.31 66.19 -37.03
N GLY A 167 -10.76 66.66 -35.89
CA GLY A 167 -11.30 67.79 -35.13
C GLY A 167 -10.47 68.17 -33.89
N ARG A 168 -9.77 69.31 -33.94
CA ARG A 168 -8.96 69.92 -32.87
C ARG A 168 -9.83 70.64 -31.82
N ARG A 169 -9.29 70.81 -30.59
CA ARG A 169 -9.24 72.03 -29.72
C ARG A 169 -9.11 71.60 -28.25
N CYS A 170 -8.00 71.86 -27.55
CA CYS A 170 -7.56 73.09 -26.86
C CYS A 170 -8.27 73.42 -25.53
N TRP A 171 -7.56 73.14 -24.42
CA TRP A 171 -7.36 73.83 -23.12
C TRP A 171 -8.42 74.76 -22.47
N ARG A 172 -8.61 74.55 -21.16
CA ARG A 172 -8.58 75.48 -19.99
C ARG A 172 -9.23 74.76 -18.79
N ARG A 173 -8.84 74.89 -17.52
CA ARG A 173 -7.88 75.73 -16.79
C ARG A 173 -7.45 74.95 -15.55
#